data_AF-A0A210R6X2-F1
#
_entry.id   AF-A0A210R6X2-F1
#
_cell.length_a   1.000
_cell.length_b   1.000
_cell.length_c   1.000
_cell.angle_alpha   90.00
_cell.angle_beta   90.00
_cell.angle_gamma   90.00
#
_symmetry.space_group_name_H-M   'P 1'
#
loop_
_entity.id
_entity.type
_entity.pdbx_description
1 polymer ?
#
loop_
_entity_poly.entity_id
_entity_poly.type
_entity_poly.pdbx_seq_one_letter_code
_entity_poly.pdbx_strand_id
1 'polypeptide(L)'
;MTSIRISQGVEDEVLESLHKAINELAEERRGGHMLYDIIELAKESLTEGNVPHCPCTICLDHFSKGEEFTRTGCYHYFHRHCLYRYVTHTLESLKSEAHQRPKHDELGQEDRVKVLIH
;
A
#
# COMPACT_ATOMS: atom_id res chain seq x y z
N MET A 1 38.49 2.27 21.61
CA MET A 1 38.52 2.31 20.13
C MET A 1 37.57 1.24 19.60
N THR A 2 36.30 1.58 19.41
CA THR A 2 35.35 0.71 18.71
C THR A 2 35.21 1.25 17.29
N SER A 3 36.02 0.68 16.38
CA SER A 3 35.93 0.95 14.95
C SER A 3 34.68 0.27 14.42
N ILE A 4 33.64 1.07 14.13
CA ILE A 4 32.48 0.62 13.36
C ILE A 4 32.96 0.52 11.91
N ARG A 5 33.23 -0.70 11.47
CA ARG A 5 33.47 -0.99 10.06
C ARG A 5 32.12 -0.96 9.36
N ILE A 6 31.80 0.13 8.69
CA ILE A 6 30.77 0.13 7.65
C ILE A 6 31.40 -0.67 6.51
N SER A 7 30.97 -1.92 6.35
CA SER A 7 31.42 -2.82 5.30
C SER A 7 31.21 -2.14 3.94
N GLN A 8 32.32 -1.82 3.29
CA GLN A 8 32.36 -1.43 1.88
C GLN A 8 31.77 -2.54 1.03
N GLY A 9 30.73 -2.20 0.27
CA GLY A 9 30.04 -3.12 -0.63
C GLY A 9 28.54 -2.85 -0.75
N VAL A 10 28.09 -1.59 -0.70
CA VAL A 10 26.82 -1.26 -1.34
C VAL A 10 27.18 -1.16 -2.81
N GLU A 11 26.93 -2.21 -3.58
CA GLU A 11 27.07 -2.17 -5.04
C GLU A 11 26.31 -0.93 -5.54
N ASP A 12 26.92 -0.12 -6.41
CA ASP A 12 26.36 1.18 -6.84
C ASP A 12 24.90 1.05 -7.33
N GLU A 13 24.51 -0.12 -7.81
CA GLU A 13 23.14 -0.51 -8.18
C GLU A 13 22.13 -0.44 -7.00
N VAL A 14 22.52 -0.88 -5.80
CA VAL A 14 21.68 -0.80 -4.60
C VAL A 14 21.49 0.67 -4.18
N LEU A 15 22.53 1.49 -4.35
CA LEU A 15 22.46 2.90 -4.03
C LEU A 15 21.56 3.65 -5.03
N GLU A 16 21.71 3.39 -6.33
CA GLU A 16 20.87 3.96 -7.38
C GLU A 16 19.40 3.56 -7.23
N SER A 17 19.13 2.28 -6.94
CA SER A 17 17.77 1.78 -6.71
C SER A 17 17.13 2.39 -5.46
N LEU A 18 17.88 2.54 -4.36
CA LEU A 18 17.42 3.23 -3.15
C LEU A 18 17.11 4.71 -3.44
N HIS A 19 18.01 5.41 -4.15
CA HIS A 19 17.78 6.80 -4.56
C HIS A 19 16.50 6.95 -5.38
N LYS A 20 16.25 6.03 -6.32
CA LYS A 20 15.03 6.02 -7.11
C LYS A 20 13.79 5.82 -6.24
N ALA A 21 13.80 4.84 -5.33
CA ALA A 21 12.68 4.54 -4.45
C ALA A 21 12.34 5.71 -3.50
N ILE A 22 13.37 6.38 -2.95
CA ILE A 22 13.19 7.56 -2.09
C ILE A 22 12.53 8.70 -2.89
N ASN A 23 12.97 8.94 -4.13
CA ASN A 23 12.38 9.99 -4.97
C ASN A 23 10.91 9.70 -5.32
N GLU A 24 10.57 8.45 -5.64
CA GLU A 24 9.19 8.06 -5.89
C GLU A 24 8.29 8.28 -4.66
N LEU A 25 8.77 7.87 -3.48
CA LEU A 25 8.07 8.11 -2.21
C LEU A 25 7.90 9.61 -1.91
N ALA A 26 8.90 10.42 -2.26
CA ALA A 26 8.86 11.88 -2.09
C ALA A 26 7.85 12.57 -2.98
N GLU A 27 7.72 12.11 -4.23
CA GLU A 27 6.70 12.62 -5.14
C GLU A 27 5.29 12.19 -4.70
N GLU A 28 5.10 10.94 -4.27
CA GLU A 28 3.81 10.43 -3.81
C GLU A 28 3.32 11.14 -2.54
N ARG A 29 4.23 11.41 -1.59
CA ARG A 29 3.89 12.04 -0.29
C ARG A 29 4.23 13.52 -0.23
N ARG A 30 4.38 14.20 -1.38
CA ARG A 30 4.74 15.62 -1.43
C ARG A 30 3.76 16.46 -0.59
N GLY A 31 4.31 17.23 0.36
CA GLY A 31 3.53 18.07 1.28
C GLY A 31 3.09 17.37 2.58
N GLY A 32 3.41 16.09 2.75
CA GLY A 32 3.20 15.32 3.98
C GLY A 32 4.47 15.14 4.83
N HIS A 33 4.32 14.49 5.99
CA HIS A 33 5.45 14.02 6.78
C HIS A 33 5.93 12.68 6.22
N MET A 34 7.24 12.57 5.96
CA MET A 34 7.78 11.40 5.26
C MET A 34 9.20 11.00 5.71
N LEU A 35 9.72 11.66 6.75
CA LEU A 35 11.06 11.37 7.29
C LEU A 35 11.19 9.94 7.79
N TYR A 36 10.19 9.47 8.56
CA TYR A 36 10.18 8.11 9.08
C TYR A 36 10.10 7.08 7.94
N ASP A 37 9.26 7.33 6.95
CA ASP A 37 9.08 6.44 5.80
C ASP A 37 10.37 6.31 4.98
N ILE A 38 11.11 7.41 4.77
CA ILE A 38 12.41 7.38 4.09
C ILE A 38 13.43 6.55 4.89
N ILE A 39 13.46 6.71 6.22
CA ILE A 39 14.39 5.99 7.09
C ILE A 39 14.13 4.48 7.03
N GLU A 40 12.87 4.07 7.12
CA GLU A 40 12.51 2.66 7.01
C GLU A 40 12.80 2.11 5.61
N LEU A 41 12.48 2.87 4.55
CA LEU A 41 12.80 2.48 3.17
C LEU A 41 14.31 2.26 2.94
N ALA A 42 15.15 3.13 3.50
CA ALA A 42 16.60 3.00 3.42
C ALA A 42 17.10 1.76 4.18
N LYS A 43 16.57 1.51 5.39
CA LYS A 43 16.91 0.32 6.17
C LYS A 43 16.52 -0.97 5.43
N GLU A 44 15.33 -0.98 4.82
CA GLU A 44 14.81 -2.08 4.00
C GLU A 44 15.55 -2.27 2.67
N SER A 45 16.29 -1.28 2.17
CA SER A 45 17.05 -1.43 0.91
C SER A 45 18.48 -1.92 1.16
N LEU A 46 18.99 -1.71 2.37
CA LEU A 46 20.38 -2.02 2.75
C LEU A 46 20.55 -3.41 3.39
N THR A 47 19.48 -4.19 3.52
CA THR A 47 19.52 -5.54 4.09
C THR A 47 19.11 -6.55 3.02
N GLU A 48 20.05 -7.40 2.58
CA GLU A 48 19.82 -8.43 1.55
C GLU A 48 18.70 -9.41 1.98
N GLY A 49 17.65 -9.54 1.16
CA GLY A 49 16.62 -10.60 1.30
C GLY A 49 15.42 -10.27 2.20
N ASN A 50 14.99 -9.01 2.22
CA ASN A 50 14.11 -8.50 3.27
C ASN A 50 12.67 -9.02 3.33
N VAL A 51 12.41 -9.57 4.50
CA VAL A 51 11.11 -9.74 5.12
C VAL A 51 10.70 -8.37 5.70
N PRO A 52 9.48 -7.87 5.47
CA PRO A 52 9.05 -6.58 6.01
C PRO A 52 9.22 -6.53 7.54
N HIS A 53 9.84 -5.47 8.05
CA HIS A 53 10.02 -5.25 9.50
C HIS A 53 8.76 -4.70 10.20
N CYS A 54 7.68 -4.52 9.45
CA CYS A 54 6.37 -4.12 9.95
C CYS A 54 5.41 -5.33 10.03
N PRO A 55 4.36 -5.26 10.86
CA PRO A 55 3.34 -6.28 10.88
C PRO A 55 2.43 -6.19 9.65
N CYS A 56 1.85 -7.32 9.26
CA CYS A 56 0.76 -7.35 8.29
C CYS A 56 -0.42 -6.53 8.81
N THR A 57 -0.92 -5.58 8.02
CA THR A 57 -2.01 -4.67 8.45
C THR A 57 -3.35 -5.39 8.71
N ILE A 58 -3.51 -6.62 8.23
CA ILE A 58 -4.74 -7.42 8.41
C ILE A 58 -4.68 -8.28 9.69
N CYS A 59 -3.61 -9.04 9.91
CA CYS A 59 -3.51 -9.96 11.06
C CYS A 59 -2.65 -9.42 12.21
N LEU A 60 -1.91 -8.33 11.98
CA LEU A 60 -0.98 -7.71 12.92
C LEU A 60 0.23 -8.57 13.31
N ASP A 61 0.44 -9.70 12.64
CA ASP A 61 1.63 -10.55 12.80
C ASP A 61 2.77 -10.10 11.90
N HIS A 62 4.01 -10.33 12.36
CA HIS A 62 5.21 -10.06 11.58
C HIS A 62 5.45 -11.17 10.55
N PHE A 63 6.09 -10.79 9.45
CA PHE A 63 6.47 -11.71 8.39
C PHE A 63 7.70 -12.53 8.82
N SER A 64 7.80 -13.73 8.26
CA SER A 64 8.93 -14.64 8.41
C SER A 64 9.68 -14.84 7.09
N LYS A 65 10.92 -15.31 7.18
CA LYS A 65 11.75 -15.58 6.00
C LYS A 65 11.10 -16.64 5.11
N GLY A 66 10.90 -16.31 3.83
CA GLY A 66 10.28 -17.19 2.84
C GLY A 66 8.76 -17.09 2.77
N GLU A 67 8.11 -16.25 3.60
CA GLU A 67 6.68 -15.99 3.46
C GLU A 67 6.40 -15.06 2.28
N GLU A 68 5.37 -15.40 1.51
CA GLU A 68 4.89 -14.57 0.41
C GLU A 68 4.07 -13.39 0.95
N PHE A 69 4.43 -12.19 0.52
CA PHE A 69 3.72 -10.97 0.87
C PHE A 69 3.41 -10.10 -0.35
N THR A 70 2.49 -9.18 -0.18
CA THR A 70 2.15 -8.15 -1.16
C THR A 70 2.44 -6.78 -0.58
N ARG A 71 3.17 -5.95 -1.32
CA ARG A 71 3.45 -4.54 -0.99
C ARG A 71 2.62 -3.64 -1.90
N THR A 72 1.91 -2.66 -1.32
CA THR A 72 1.20 -1.63 -2.08
C THR A 72 2.11 -0.45 -2.42
N GLY A 73 1.68 0.43 -3.34
CA GLY A 73 2.42 1.66 -3.67
C GLY A 73 2.66 2.57 -2.44
N CYS A 74 1.69 2.62 -1.54
CA CYS A 74 1.79 3.36 -0.28
C CYS A 74 2.56 2.64 0.84
N TYR A 75 3.35 1.60 0.51
CA TYR A 75 4.22 0.85 1.43
C TYR A 75 3.50 0.11 2.58
N HIS A 76 2.26 -0.34 2.34
CA HIS A 76 1.61 -1.28 3.27
C HIS A 76 1.87 -2.72 2.83
N TYR A 77 2.17 -3.56 3.81
CA TYR A 77 2.53 -4.95 3.60
C TYR A 77 1.43 -5.89 4.11
N PHE A 78 1.16 -6.94 3.34
CA PHE A 78 0.14 -7.94 3.64
C PHE A 78 0.67 -9.35 3.40
N HIS A 79 0.42 -10.28 4.32
CA HIS A 79 0.57 -11.71 4.00
C HIS A 79 -0.32 -12.02 2.79
N ARG A 80 0.22 -12.76 1.81
CA ARG A 80 -0.53 -13.06 0.59
C ARG A 80 -1.87 -13.74 0.90
N HIS A 81 -1.88 -14.67 1.85
CA HIS A 81 -3.11 -15.34 2.29
C HIS A 81 -4.09 -14.40 3.01
N CYS A 82 -3.60 -13.43 3.79
CA CYS A 82 -4.46 -12.43 4.44
C CYS A 82 -5.15 -11.55 3.40
N LEU A 83 -4.38 -11.04 2.43
CA LEU A 83 -4.92 -10.20 1.36
C LEU A 83 -5.96 -10.96 0.53
N TYR A 84 -5.67 -12.20 0.14
CA TYR A 84 -6.60 -13.04 -0.61
C TYR A 84 -7.93 -13.25 0.13
N ARG A 85 -7.87 -13.60 1.42
CA ARG A 85 -9.08 -13.81 2.24
C ARG A 85 -9.89 -12.52 2.37
N TYR A 86 -9.22 -11.40 2.60
CA TYR A 86 -9.88 -10.11 2.74
C TYR A 86 -10.61 -9.69 1.46
N VAL A 87 -9.95 -9.78 0.31
CA VAL A 87 -10.56 -9.46 -1.00
C VAL A 87 -11.74 -10.38 -1.29
N THR A 88 -11.57 -11.68 -1.08
CA THR A 88 -12.64 -12.68 -1.31
C THR A 88 -13.88 -12.36 -0.48
N HIS A 89 -13.71 -12.18 0.84
CA HIS A 89 -14.81 -11.83 1.73
C HIS A 89 -15.48 -10.52 1.32
N THR A 90 -14.69 -9.49 1.00
CA THR A 90 -15.22 -8.18 0.58
C THR A 90 -16.07 -8.29 -0.68
N LEU A 91 -15.62 -9.05 -1.68
CA LEU A 91 -16.38 -9.26 -2.92
C LEU A 91 -17.68 -10.03 -2.69
N GLU A 92 -17.70 -11.00 -1.77
CA GLU A 92 -18.91 -11.73 -1.39
C GLU A 92 -19.92 -10.84 -0.66
N SER A 93 -19.46 -10.04 0.31
CA SER A 93 -20.30 -9.07 1.02
C SER A 93 -20.97 -8.09 0.03
N LEU A 94 -20.19 -7.50 -0.88
CA LEU A 94 -20.71 -6.59 -1.90
C LEU A 94 -21.77 -7.23 -2.82
N LYS A 95 -21.57 -8.49 -3.23
CA LYS A 95 -22.57 -9.24 -4.01
C LYS A 95 -23.85 -9.45 -3.20
N SER A 96 -23.72 -9.82 -1.93
CA SER A 96 -24.88 -10.07 -1.06
C SER A 96 -25.70 -8.79 -0.81
N GLU A 97 -25.02 -7.66 -0.58
CA GLU A 97 -25.64 -6.35 -0.43
C GLU A 97 -26.36 -5.93 -1.72
N ALA A 98 -25.74 -6.12 -2.89
CA ALA A 98 -26.36 -5.79 -4.18
C ALA A 98 -27.64 -6.59 -4.45
N HIS A 99 -27.75 -7.84 -3.99
CA HIS A 99 -28.97 -8.64 -4.09
C HIS A 99 -30.05 -8.23 -3.08
N GLN A 100 -29.67 -7.57 -1.99
CA GLN A 100 -30.58 -7.13 -0.92
C GLN A 100 -31.04 -5.68 -1.08
N ARG A 101 -30.43 -4.89 -1.98
CA ARG A 101 -30.89 -3.54 -2.30
C ARG A 101 -32.24 -3.65 -3.04
N PRO A 102 -33.35 -3.11 -2.50
CA PRO A 102 -34.60 -3.06 -3.22
C PRO A 102 -34.41 -2.19 -4.48
N LYS A 103 -34.90 -2.67 -5.63
CA LYS A 103 -35.03 -1.88 -6.86
C LYS A 103 -36.09 -0.81 -6.63
N HIS A 104 -35.73 0.30 -5.99
CA HIS A 104 -36.61 1.46 -5.94
C HIS A 104 -36.32 2.37 -7.14
N ASP A 105 -37.37 2.53 -7.94
CA ASP A 105 -37.66 3.55 -8.96
C ASP A 105 -37.22 3.30 -10.41
N GLU A 106 -37.97 2.38 -11.06
CA GLU A 106 -38.52 2.64 -12.40
C GLU A 106 -39.90 3.32 -12.25
N LEU A 107 -39.96 4.60 -11.87
CA LEU A 107 -41.16 5.43 -11.99
C LEU A 107 -40.76 6.92 -11.98
N GLY A 108 -40.98 7.64 -13.09
CA GLY A 108 -40.97 9.11 -13.05
C GLY A 108 -40.44 9.80 -14.30
N GLN A 109 -41.31 9.86 -15.29
CA GLN A 109 -41.22 10.60 -16.54
C GLN A 109 -41.01 12.12 -16.35
N GLU A 110 -40.14 12.70 -17.18
CA GLU A 110 -40.17 14.08 -17.70
C GLU A 110 -40.61 15.21 -16.75
N ASP A 111 -39.66 15.91 -16.13
CA ASP A 111 -39.93 17.28 -15.68
C ASP A 111 -38.86 18.28 -16.13
N ARG A 112 -39.34 19.28 -16.86
CA ARG A 112 -38.58 20.24 -17.65
C ARG A 112 -37.96 21.28 -16.73
N VAL A 113 -36.65 21.23 -16.53
CA VAL A 113 -35.91 22.38 -16.00
C VAL A 113 -35.84 23.44 -17.10
N LYS A 114 -36.86 24.29 -17.21
CA LYS A 114 -36.75 25.57 -17.89
C LYS A 114 -35.84 26.46 -17.04
N VAL A 115 -34.56 26.49 -17.37
CA VAL A 115 -33.64 27.51 -16.88
C VAL A 115 -34.02 28.84 -17.54
N LEU A 116 -34.74 29.70 -16.82
CA LEU A 116 -34.87 31.12 -17.17
C LEU A 116 -33.54 31.79 -16.83
N ILE A 117 -32.79 32.20 -17.84
CA ILE A 117 -31.64 33.10 -17.69
C ILE A 117 -32.20 34.52 -17.80
N HIS A 118 -31.95 35.33 -16.77
CA HIS A 118 -32.25 36.76 -16.75
C HIS A 118 -31.02 37.58 -17.07
#